data_AF-A0AA39DTK6-F1
#
_entry.id   AF-A0AA39DTK6-F1
#
_cell.length_a   1.000
_cell.length_b   1.000
_cell.length_c   1.000
_cell.angle_alpha   90.00
_cell.angle_beta   90.00
_cell.angle_gamma   90.00
#
_symmetry.space_group_name_H-M   'P 1'
#
loop_
_entity.id
_entity.type
_entity.pdbx_description
1 polymer ?
#
loop_
_entity_poly.entity_id
_entity_poly.type
_entity_poly.pdbx_seq_one_letter_code
_entity_poly.pdbx_strand_id
1 'polypeptide(L)'
;MDNNIEERLLGLEAEGERDLRAKIWEESKKTWRIAFPSILFRVTSFGTLVVTQVFIGRISQLDLAAYALVQTILVRFVNGILVGMSSATETLCGQAFGAKQYHMLGIYLQRSWIVDTTTATILTPLFIFSAPIFKLLGQEDDIAIATENISLWFLPYLYYMVFSRSIQMYLQAQLKNMIVGWLSAFSFVLHVFLSWIFVSVLKFEIPGAMVALNISSWSMVIGAFVYVFGGWCPQTWRGFSTVAFTDLLPVVKLSISSGVMLW
;
A
#
# COMPACT_ATOMS: atom_id res chain seq x y z
N MET A 1 -14.57 31.98 -55.68
CA MET A 1 -13.57 32.44 -54.69
C MET A 1 -13.82 31.79 -53.32
N ASP A 2 -15.08 31.43 -53.01
CA ASP A 2 -15.47 30.81 -51.73
C ASP A 2 -14.97 29.38 -51.48
N ASN A 3 -14.93 28.50 -52.49
CA ASN A 3 -14.46 27.11 -52.30
C ASN A 3 -13.02 26.99 -51.73
N ASN A 4 -12.14 27.95 -52.06
CA ASN A 4 -10.75 27.93 -51.61
C ASN A 4 -10.59 28.41 -50.15
N ILE A 5 -11.56 29.18 -49.65
CA ILE A 5 -11.62 29.59 -48.25
C ILE A 5 -12.18 28.45 -47.40
N GLU A 6 -13.22 27.78 -47.89
CA GLU A 6 -13.84 26.63 -47.21
C GLU A 6 -12.88 25.42 -47.11
N GLU A 7 -12.14 25.10 -48.17
CA GLU A 7 -11.08 24.07 -48.12
C GLU A 7 -9.95 24.43 -47.14
N ARG A 8 -9.57 25.72 -47.04
CA ARG A 8 -8.56 26.16 -46.08
C ARG A 8 -9.05 26.09 -44.64
N LEU A 9 -10.32 26.41 -44.39
CA LEU A 9 -10.93 26.31 -43.06
C LEU A 9 -11.04 24.84 -42.63
N LEU A 10 -11.50 23.95 -43.52
CA LEU A 10 -11.54 22.51 -43.27
C LEU A 10 -10.15 21.91 -43.04
N GLY A 11 -9.14 22.40 -43.77
CA GLY A 11 -7.74 22.00 -43.57
C GLY A 11 -7.20 22.39 -42.19
N LEU A 12 -7.50 23.61 -41.73
CA LEU A 12 -7.09 24.11 -40.41
C LEU A 12 -7.82 23.39 -39.26
N GLU A 13 -9.10 23.08 -39.41
CA GLU A 13 -9.85 22.28 -38.45
C GLU A 13 -9.31 20.85 -38.36
N ALA A 14 -9.02 20.21 -39.50
CA ALA A 14 -8.44 18.87 -39.55
C ALA A 14 -6.99 18.82 -39.04
N GLU A 15 -6.21 19.90 -39.19
CA GLU A 15 -4.86 20.00 -38.64
C GLU A 15 -4.89 20.26 -37.13
N GLY A 16 -5.80 21.11 -36.65
CA GLY A 16 -6.09 21.32 -35.22
C GLY A 16 -6.60 20.06 -34.51
N GLU A 17 -7.49 19.29 -35.16
CA GLU A 17 -7.93 17.98 -34.64
C GLU A 17 -6.79 16.97 -34.56
N ARG A 18 -5.90 16.93 -35.56
CA ARG A 18 -4.74 16.01 -35.56
C ARG A 18 -3.74 16.38 -34.47
N ASP A 19 -3.48 17.67 -34.27
CA ASP A 19 -2.65 18.18 -33.17
C ASP A 19 -3.28 17.88 -31.80
N LEU A 20 -4.59 18.05 -31.64
CA LEU A 20 -5.30 17.71 -30.41
C LEU A 20 -5.25 16.20 -30.11
N ARG A 21 -5.51 15.34 -31.11
CA ARG A 21 -5.43 13.88 -30.96
C ARG A 21 -4.01 13.43 -30.58
N ALA A 22 -2.99 14.02 -31.19
CA ALA A 22 -1.60 13.74 -30.85
C ALA A 22 -1.28 14.15 -29.40
N LYS A 23 -1.70 15.34 -28.97
CA LYS A 23 -1.56 15.83 -27.58
C LYS A 23 -2.28 14.93 -26.58
N ILE A 24 -3.53 14.54 -26.86
CA ILE A 24 -4.30 13.62 -26.01
C ILE A 24 -3.58 12.28 -25.89
N TRP A 25 -3.03 11.76 -26.98
CA TRP A 25 -2.30 10.49 -26.99
C TRP A 25 -1.00 10.56 -26.16
N GLU A 26 -0.25 11.65 -26.26
CA GLU A 26 0.94 11.88 -25.45
C GLU A 26 0.64 11.98 -23.96
N GLU A 27 -0.37 12.76 -23.58
CA GLU A 27 -0.78 12.87 -22.19
C GLU A 27 -1.33 11.53 -21.66
N SER A 28 -2.12 10.82 -22.47
CA SER A 28 -2.62 9.48 -22.11
C SER A 28 -1.47 8.50 -21.83
N LYS A 29 -0.40 8.51 -22.64
CA LYS A 29 0.80 7.69 -22.39
C LYS A 29 1.47 8.04 -21.06
N LYS A 30 1.60 9.34 -20.74
CA LYS A 30 2.18 9.79 -19.46
C LYS A 30 1.32 9.34 -18.28
N THR A 31 0.00 9.47 -18.38
CA THR A 31 -0.95 8.99 -17.37
C THR A 31 -0.83 7.49 -17.19
N TRP A 32 -0.80 6.69 -18.26
CA TRP A 32 -0.67 5.24 -18.19
C TRP A 32 0.64 4.78 -17.56
N ARG A 33 1.74 5.51 -17.78
CA ARG A 33 3.04 5.22 -17.14
C ARG A 33 2.98 5.31 -15.61
N ILE A 34 2.08 6.12 -15.06
CA ILE A 34 1.89 6.30 -13.62
C ILE A 34 0.77 5.40 -13.11
N ALA A 35 -0.34 5.31 -13.86
CA ALA A 35 -1.54 4.59 -13.46
C ALA A 35 -1.36 3.07 -13.50
N PHE A 36 -0.69 2.53 -14.53
CA PHE A 36 -0.55 1.08 -14.69
C PHE A 36 0.14 0.41 -13.49
N PRO A 37 1.29 0.89 -12.98
CA PRO A 37 1.93 0.26 -11.83
C PRO A 37 1.11 0.39 -10.55
N SER A 38 0.39 1.50 -10.37
CA SER A 38 -0.50 1.68 -9.23
C SER A 38 -1.70 0.73 -9.28
N ILE A 39 -2.28 0.50 -10.47
CA ILE A 39 -3.32 -0.51 -10.68
C ILE A 39 -2.77 -1.90 -10.37
N LEU A 40 -1.62 -2.24 -10.93
CA LEU A 40 -0.96 -3.52 -10.71
C LEU A 40 -0.74 -3.77 -9.22
N PHE A 41 -0.17 -2.79 -8.50
CA PHE A 41 0.01 -2.86 -7.06
C PHE A 41 -1.30 -3.10 -6.30
N ARG A 42 -2.36 -2.36 -6.61
CA ARG A 42 -3.65 -2.51 -5.93
C ARG A 42 -4.27 -3.88 -6.18
N VAL A 43 -4.25 -4.34 -7.43
CA VAL A 43 -4.78 -5.65 -7.81
C VAL A 43 -4.00 -6.78 -7.14
N THR A 44 -2.67 -6.73 -7.18
CA THR A 44 -1.82 -7.77 -6.57
C THR A 44 -1.94 -7.77 -5.04
N SER A 45 -1.98 -6.59 -4.41
CA SER A 45 -2.09 -6.48 -2.95
C SER A 45 -3.44 -6.99 -2.44
N PHE A 46 -4.53 -6.60 -3.10
CA PHE A 46 -5.86 -7.12 -2.76
C PHE A 46 -5.96 -8.61 -3.10
N GLY A 47 -5.39 -9.03 -4.23
CA GLY A 47 -5.30 -10.43 -4.65
C GLY A 47 -4.64 -11.32 -3.60
N THR A 48 -3.56 -10.88 -2.95
CA THR A 48 -2.89 -11.62 -1.87
C THR A 48 -3.85 -11.95 -0.71
N LEU A 49 -4.68 -10.99 -0.30
CA LEU A 49 -5.68 -11.20 0.76
C LEU A 49 -6.77 -12.17 0.31
N VAL A 50 -7.23 -12.04 -0.94
CA VAL A 50 -8.22 -12.97 -1.53
C VAL A 50 -7.68 -14.39 -1.62
N VAL A 51 -6.43 -14.56 -2.07
CA VAL A 51 -5.77 -15.87 -2.15
C VAL A 51 -5.66 -16.50 -0.77
N THR A 52 -5.20 -15.75 0.22
CA THR A 52 -5.14 -16.21 1.62
C THR A 52 -6.52 -16.68 2.09
N GLN A 53 -7.56 -15.88 1.85
CA GLN A 53 -8.94 -16.22 2.20
C GLN A 53 -9.43 -17.50 1.54
N VAL A 54 -9.13 -17.70 0.25
CA VAL A 54 -9.50 -18.91 -0.49
C VAL A 54 -8.83 -20.15 0.09
N PHE A 55 -7.55 -20.08 0.47
CA PHE A 55 -6.86 -21.20 1.09
C PHE A 55 -7.40 -21.51 2.49
N ILE A 56 -7.66 -20.48 3.32
CA ILE A 56 -8.29 -20.65 4.63
C ILE A 56 -9.68 -21.28 4.50
N GLY A 57 -10.49 -20.83 3.54
CA GLY A 57 -11.83 -21.36 3.31
C GLY A 57 -11.87 -22.83 2.87
N ARG A 58 -10.78 -23.37 2.32
CA ARG A 58 -10.65 -24.80 2.02
C ARG A 58 -10.29 -25.64 3.26
N ILE A 59 -9.71 -25.02 4.27
CA ILE A 59 -9.31 -25.69 5.52
C ILE A 59 -10.51 -25.78 6.46
N SER A 60 -11.16 -24.63 6.73
CA SER A 60 -12.18 -24.54 7.78
C SER A 60 -13.12 -23.35 7.55
N GLN A 61 -14.43 -23.58 7.70
CA GLN A 61 -15.43 -22.50 7.62
C GLN A 61 -15.37 -21.57 8.84
N LEU A 62 -15.03 -22.11 10.01
CA LEU A 62 -14.85 -21.33 11.24
C LEU A 62 -13.69 -20.34 11.10
N ASP A 63 -12.53 -20.83 10.66
CA ASP A 63 -11.34 -20.00 10.48
C ASP A 63 -11.51 -18.99 9.35
N LEU A 64 -12.29 -19.33 8.31
CA LEU A 64 -12.67 -18.39 7.27
C LEU A 64 -13.50 -17.24 7.83
N ALA A 65 -14.51 -17.54 8.66
CA ALA A 65 -15.32 -16.52 9.31
C ALA A 65 -14.49 -15.63 10.24
N ALA A 66 -13.62 -16.24 11.06
CA ALA A 66 -12.71 -15.52 11.93
C ALA A 66 -11.73 -14.63 11.14
N TYR A 67 -11.12 -15.13 10.07
CA TYR A 67 -10.25 -14.35 9.18
C TYR A 67 -10.97 -13.16 8.54
N ALA A 68 -12.21 -13.38 8.07
CA ALA A 68 -13.03 -12.32 7.49
C ALA A 68 -13.36 -11.24 8.54
N LEU A 69 -13.71 -11.62 9.76
CA LEU A 69 -13.97 -10.69 10.87
C LEU A 69 -12.71 -9.89 11.25
N VAL A 70 -11.58 -10.56 11.44
CA VAL A 70 -10.29 -9.90 11.73
C VAL A 70 -9.92 -8.91 10.62
N GLN A 71 -10.05 -9.31 9.35
CA GLN A 71 -9.77 -8.40 8.24
C GLN A 71 -10.70 -7.19 8.22
N THR A 72 -12.00 -7.43 8.27
CA THR A 72 -13.01 -6.38 8.07
C THR A 72 -13.12 -5.40 9.23
N ILE A 73 -12.93 -5.87 10.46
CA ILE A 73 -13.03 -5.05 11.67
C ILE A 73 -11.65 -4.55 12.07
N LEU A 74 -10.69 -5.43 12.40
CA LEU A 74 -9.41 -4.99 12.96
C LEU A 74 -8.46 -4.42 11.90
N VAL A 75 -8.17 -5.18 10.84
CA VAL A 75 -7.17 -4.78 9.83
C VAL A 75 -7.62 -3.52 9.10
N ARG A 76 -8.90 -3.43 8.69
CA ARG A 76 -9.41 -2.24 8.00
C ARG A 76 -9.49 -1.02 8.91
N PHE A 77 -9.87 -1.17 10.19
CA PHE A 77 -9.86 -0.07 11.14
C PHE A 77 -8.46 0.51 11.32
N VAL A 78 -7.48 -0.36 11.58
CA VAL A 78 -6.08 0.05 11.77
C VAL A 78 -5.48 0.62 10.49
N ASN A 79 -5.75 0.01 9.33
CA ASN A 79 -5.31 0.57 8.05
C ASN A 79 -5.94 1.95 7.79
N GLY A 80 -7.20 2.18 8.18
CA GLY A 80 -7.82 3.51 8.09
C GLY A 80 -7.06 4.58 8.89
N ILE A 81 -6.69 4.27 10.13
CA ILE A 81 -5.87 5.15 10.96
C ILE A 81 -4.50 5.39 10.30
N LEU A 82 -3.82 4.34 9.85
CA LEU A 82 -2.51 4.45 9.19
C LEU A 82 -2.57 5.27 7.90
N VAL A 83 -3.63 5.14 7.09
CA VAL A 83 -3.84 5.99 5.91
C VAL A 83 -3.91 7.46 6.32
N GLY A 84 -4.67 7.78 7.38
CA GLY A 84 -4.72 9.12 7.94
C GLY A 84 -3.34 9.64 8.34
N MET A 85 -2.58 8.81 9.06
CA MET A 85 -1.23 9.14 9.53
C MET A 85 -0.21 9.36 8.41
N SER A 86 -0.31 8.63 7.30
CA SER A 86 0.61 8.81 6.18
C SER A 86 0.20 9.92 5.20
N SER A 87 -1.08 10.31 5.15
CA SER A 87 -1.63 11.23 4.14
C SER A 87 -1.00 12.64 4.14
N ALA A 88 -0.69 13.18 5.32
CA ALA A 88 0.00 14.46 5.44
C ALA A 88 1.43 14.36 4.86
N THR A 89 2.12 13.26 5.13
CA THR A 89 3.46 13.01 4.61
C THR A 89 3.45 12.81 3.09
N GLU A 90 2.40 12.20 2.53
CA GLU A 90 2.22 12.05 1.07
C GLU A 90 2.13 13.40 0.37
N THR A 91 1.32 14.30 0.94
CA THR A 91 1.18 15.67 0.43
C THR A 91 2.51 16.43 0.50
N LEU A 92 3.21 16.35 1.64
CA LEU A 92 4.50 17.01 1.83
C LEU A 92 5.58 16.46 0.88
N CYS A 93 5.62 15.15 0.64
CA CYS A 93 6.53 14.54 -0.34
C CYS A 93 6.25 15.02 -1.76
N GLY A 94 4.98 15.09 -2.18
CA GLY A 94 4.60 15.60 -3.49
C GLY A 94 4.98 17.07 -3.68
N GLN A 95 4.70 17.91 -2.68
CA GLN A 95 5.06 19.32 -2.68
C GLN A 95 6.58 19.53 -2.71
N ALA A 96 7.33 18.83 -1.87
CA ALA A 96 8.78 18.94 -1.83
C ALA A 96 9.43 18.46 -3.14
N PHE A 97 8.89 17.41 -3.77
CA PHE A 97 9.37 16.97 -5.08
C PHE A 97 9.11 18.02 -6.16
N GLY A 98 7.90 18.58 -6.21
CA GLY A 98 7.54 19.67 -7.14
C GLY A 98 8.39 20.93 -6.93
N ALA A 99 8.70 21.27 -5.68
CA ALA A 99 9.58 22.39 -5.31
C ALA A 99 11.09 22.07 -5.48
N LYS A 100 11.44 20.90 -6.03
CA LYS A 100 12.82 20.42 -6.22
C LYS A 100 13.64 20.28 -4.92
N GLN A 101 12.97 20.18 -3.79
CA GLN A 101 13.59 19.95 -2.47
C GLN A 101 13.82 18.46 -2.22
N TYR A 102 14.56 17.80 -3.12
CA TYR A 102 14.70 16.34 -3.13
C TYR A 102 15.22 15.74 -1.83
N HIS A 103 16.12 16.44 -1.12
CA HIS A 103 16.66 15.96 0.15
C HIS A 103 15.60 15.77 1.25
N MET A 104 14.49 16.54 1.19
CA MET A 104 13.42 16.46 2.18
C MET A 104 12.61 15.16 2.05
N LEU A 105 12.55 14.54 0.88
CA LEU A 105 11.79 13.31 0.68
C LEU A 105 12.29 12.17 1.57
N GLY A 106 13.60 12.02 1.72
CA GLY A 106 14.19 11.03 2.61
C GLY A 106 13.90 11.31 4.09
N ILE A 107 13.84 12.58 4.48
CA ILE A 107 13.49 13.01 5.84
C ILE A 107 12.01 12.73 6.12
N TYR A 108 11.12 13.05 5.17
CA TYR A 108 9.69 12.76 5.29
C TYR A 108 9.40 11.26 5.33
N LEU A 109 10.10 10.45 4.54
CA LEU A 109 10.02 8.99 4.61
C LEU A 109 10.36 8.49 6.02
N GLN A 110 11.47 8.97 6.61
CA GLN A 110 11.88 8.59 7.97
C GLN A 110 10.87 9.06 9.03
N ARG A 111 10.31 10.28 8.89
CA ARG A 111 9.25 10.80 9.77
C ARG A 111 8.00 9.93 9.72
N SER A 112 7.56 9.54 8.53
CA SER A 112 6.42 8.62 8.38
C SER A 112 6.71 7.27 9.02
N TRP A 113 7.91 6.70 8.85
CA TRP A 113 8.25 5.45 9.56
C TRP A 113 8.17 5.60 11.08
N ILE A 114 8.68 6.69 11.65
CA ILE A 114 8.63 6.91 13.10
C ILE A 114 7.16 7.01 13.57
N VAL A 115 6.37 7.88 12.93
CA VAL A 115 4.98 8.12 13.31
C VAL A 115 4.13 6.86 13.11
N ASP A 116 4.18 6.27 11.91
CA ASP A 116 3.33 5.13 11.54
C ASP A 116 3.72 3.86 12.30
N THR A 117 5.01 3.62 12.60
CA THR A 117 5.45 2.49 13.43
C THR A 117 5.01 2.69 14.88
N THR A 118 5.07 3.92 15.41
CA THR A 118 4.58 4.23 16.76
C THR A 118 3.07 4.01 16.84
N THR A 119 2.31 4.53 15.88
CA THR A 119 0.86 4.33 15.78
C THR A 119 0.51 2.85 15.64
N ALA A 120 1.18 2.11 14.75
CA ALA A 120 0.99 0.68 14.61
C ALA A 120 1.23 -0.05 15.94
N THR A 121 2.31 0.28 16.65
CA THR A 121 2.64 -0.31 17.96
C THR A 121 1.56 -0.03 19.00
N ILE A 122 1.05 1.20 19.08
CA ILE A 122 -0.06 1.57 19.98
C ILE A 122 -1.33 0.76 19.66
N LEU A 123 -1.55 0.38 18.40
CA LEU A 123 -2.74 -0.36 17.95
C LEU A 123 -2.58 -1.89 18.09
N THR A 124 -1.39 -2.41 18.39
CA THR A 124 -1.17 -3.86 18.59
C THR A 124 -2.08 -4.53 19.63
N PRO A 125 -2.49 -3.88 20.75
CA PRO A 125 -3.41 -4.50 21.69
C PRO A 125 -4.75 -4.92 21.07
N LEU A 126 -5.21 -4.25 20.00
CA LEU A 126 -6.43 -4.63 19.29
C LEU A 126 -6.33 -6.04 18.66
N PHE A 127 -5.12 -6.44 18.25
CA PHE A 127 -4.86 -7.78 17.71
C PHE A 127 -4.58 -8.80 18.80
N ILE A 128 -3.90 -8.40 19.88
CA ILE A 128 -3.57 -9.29 21.01
C ILE A 128 -4.83 -9.66 21.80
N PHE A 129 -5.75 -8.71 22.00
CA PHE A 129 -6.99 -8.91 22.74
C PHE A 129 -8.21 -9.04 21.82
N SER A 130 -8.05 -9.67 20.66
CA SER A 130 -9.16 -9.76 19.69
C SER A 130 -10.31 -10.64 20.21
N ALA A 131 -10.05 -11.79 20.86
CA ALA A 131 -11.10 -12.63 21.44
C ALA A 131 -12.09 -11.86 22.34
N PRO A 132 -11.66 -11.15 23.41
CA PRO A 132 -12.59 -10.39 24.22
C PRO A 132 -13.30 -9.27 23.44
N ILE A 133 -12.63 -8.63 22.47
CA ILE A 133 -13.28 -7.64 21.60
C ILE A 133 -14.42 -8.28 20.79
N PHE A 134 -14.18 -9.43 20.17
CA PHE A 134 -15.20 -10.12 19.37
C PHE A 134 -16.33 -10.72 20.23
N LYS A 135 -16.04 -11.19 21.45
CA LYS A 135 -17.09 -11.57 22.42
C LYS A 135 -17.97 -10.38 22.79
N LEU A 136 -17.38 -9.20 23.02
CA LEU A 136 -18.13 -7.97 23.29
C LEU A 136 -19.00 -7.53 22.10
N LEU A 137 -18.56 -7.84 20.87
CA LEU A 137 -19.34 -7.63 19.64
C LEU A 137 -20.42 -8.72 19.42
N GLY A 138 -20.61 -9.64 20.36
CA GLY A 138 -21.63 -10.67 20.32
C GLY A 138 -21.29 -11.89 19.47
N GLN A 139 -20.01 -12.14 19.18
CA GLN A 139 -19.58 -13.39 18.51
C GLN A 139 -19.59 -14.57 19.48
N GLU A 140 -19.87 -15.76 18.95
CA GLU A 140 -19.79 -17.04 19.67
C GLU A 140 -18.35 -17.32 20.13
N ASP A 141 -18.21 -18.11 21.20
CA ASP A 141 -16.93 -18.36 21.86
C ASP A 141 -15.88 -19.01 20.94
N ASP A 142 -16.30 -19.93 20.08
CA ASP A 142 -15.44 -20.63 19.12
C ASP A 142 -14.91 -19.68 18.03
N ILE A 143 -15.76 -18.80 17.49
CA ILE A 143 -15.36 -17.76 16.55
C ILE A 143 -14.40 -16.78 17.24
N ALA A 144 -14.71 -16.35 18.46
CA ALA A 144 -13.84 -15.43 19.20
C ALA A 144 -12.44 -16.01 19.44
N ILE A 145 -12.33 -17.29 19.82
CA ILE A 145 -11.04 -17.98 19.98
C ILE A 145 -10.30 -18.08 18.63
N ALA A 146 -11.01 -18.41 17.55
CA ALA A 146 -10.41 -18.46 16.22
C ALA A 146 -9.90 -17.09 15.76
N THR A 147 -10.62 -16.00 16.07
CA THR A 147 -10.16 -14.64 15.75
C THR A 147 -8.88 -14.27 16.51
N GLU A 148 -8.68 -14.76 17.73
CA GLU A 148 -7.43 -14.58 18.50
C GLU A 148 -6.24 -15.25 17.85
N ASN A 149 -6.39 -16.52 17.46
CA ASN A 149 -5.32 -17.22 16.77
C ASN A 149 -4.94 -16.49 15.47
N ILE A 150 -5.93 -16.10 14.67
CA ILE A 150 -5.69 -15.46 13.37
C ILE A 150 -5.17 -14.02 13.50
N SER A 151 -5.66 -13.23 14.47
CA SER A 151 -5.27 -11.83 14.63
C SER A 151 -3.78 -11.67 14.97
N LEU A 152 -3.20 -12.59 15.73
CA LEU A 152 -1.78 -12.55 16.06
C LEU A 152 -0.88 -12.65 14.82
N TRP A 153 -1.29 -13.42 13.81
CA TRP A 153 -0.57 -13.51 12.53
C TRP A 153 -0.61 -12.23 11.70
N PHE A 154 -1.52 -11.29 12.02
CA PHE A 154 -1.54 -9.97 11.40
C PHE A 154 -0.59 -8.98 12.06
N LEU A 155 0.05 -9.31 13.19
CA LEU A 155 1.04 -8.42 13.82
C LEU A 155 2.22 -8.10 12.88
N PRO A 156 2.89 -9.07 12.22
CA PRO A 156 3.96 -8.72 11.28
C PRO A 156 3.41 -8.05 10.01
N TYR A 157 2.17 -8.39 9.61
CA TYR A 157 1.48 -7.76 8.48
C TYR A 157 1.18 -6.27 8.75
N LEU A 158 0.87 -5.92 10.00
CA LEU A 158 0.65 -4.54 10.43
C LEU A 158 1.87 -3.65 10.16
N TYR A 159 3.06 -4.13 10.52
CA TYR A 159 4.31 -3.40 10.24
C TYR A 159 4.67 -3.41 8.75
N TYR A 160 4.33 -4.48 8.02
CA TYR A 160 4.42 -4.47 6.56
C TYR A 160 3.60 -3.33 5.94
N MET A 161 2.36 -3.10 6.40
CA MET A 161 1.51 -2.02 5.87
C MET A 161 2.16 -0.64 6.04
N VAL A 162 2.83 -0.40 7.18
CA VAL A 162 3.58 0.83 7.43
C VAL A 162 4.66 1.02 6.37
N PHE A 163 5.61 0.09 6.28
CA PHE A 163 6.76 0.26 5.38
C PHE A 163 6.36 0.26 3.91
N SER A 164 5.44 -0.62 3.51
CA SER A 164 4.95 -0.69 2.13
C SER A 164 4.32 0.63 1.70
N ARG A 165 3.46 1.23 2.54
CA ARG A 165 2.80 2.50 2.24
C ARG A 165 3.79 3.66 2.13
N SER A 166 4.65 3.84 3.13
CA SER A 166 5.59 4.96 3.16
C SER A 166 6.58 4.89 2.00
N ILE A 167 7.10 3.70 1.68
CA ILE A 167 8.05 3.53 0.57
C ILE A 167 7.34 3.68 -0.78
N GLN A 168 6.13 3.15 -0.94
CA GLN A 168 5.33 3.35 -2.15
C GLN A 168 5.14 4.84 -2.43
N MET A 169 4.67 5.60 -1.44
CA MET A 169 4.49 7.03 -1.52
C MET A 169 5.80 7.76 -1.90
N TYR A 170 6.90 7.41 -1.23
CA TYR A 170 8.22 7.99 -1.51
C TYR A 170 8.68 7.74 -2.95
N LEU A 171 8.50 6.52 -3.47
CA LEU A 171 8.84 6.18 -4.86
C LEU A 171 7.86 6.81 -5.86
N GLN A 172 6.60 6.95 -5.47
CA GLN A 172 5.55 7.56 -6.29
C GLN A 172 5.74 9.06 -6.48
N ALA A 173 6.12 9.79 -5.43
CA ALA A 173 6.48 11.20 -5.54
C ALA A 173 7.60 11.42 -6.57
N GLN A 174 8.46 10.43 -6.79
CA GLN A 174 9.59 10.47 -7.73
C GLN A 174 9.29 9.89 -9.11
N LEU A 175 8.03 9.54 -9.40
CA LEU A 175 7.62 8.85 -10.64
C LEU A 175 8.33 7.50 -10.87
N LYS A 176 8.78 6.84 -9.79
CA LYS A 176 9.43 5.52 -9.83
C LYS A 176 8.45 4.36 -9.63
N ASN A 177 7.15 4.55 -9.89
CA ASN A 177 6.07 3.58 -9.62
C ASN A 177 6.27 2.20 -10.26
N MET A 178 6.96 2.11 -11.40
CA MET A 178 7.20 0.84 -12.08
C MET A 178 7.86 -0.20 -11.17
N ILE A 179 8.82 0.20 -10.32
CA ILE A 179 9.49 -0.75 -9.42
C ILE A 179 8.51 -1.31 -8.38
N VAL A 180 7.61 -0.47 -7.86
CA VAL A 180 6.59 -0.87 -6.89
C VAL A 180 5.64 -1.89 -7.51
N GLY A 181 5.19 -1.64 -8.75
CA GLY A 181 4.32 -2.57 -9.47
C GLY A 181 4.98 -3.92 -9.76
N TRP A 182 6.27 -3.94 -10.14
CA TRP A 182 6.98 -5.21 -10.38
C TRP A 182 7.26 -5.98 -9.09
N LEU A 183 7.65 -5.28 -8.00
CA LEU A 183 7.84 -5.91 -6.70
C LEU A 183 6.53 -6.50 -6.15
N SER A 184 5.40 -5.82 -6.36
CA SER A 184 4.10 -6.32 -5.92
C SER A 184 3.60 -7.50 -6.75
N ALA A 185 3.84 -7.49 -8.06
CA ALA A 185 3.54 -8.62 -8.93
C ALA A 185 4.39 -9.85 -8.57
N PHE A 186 5.69 -9.65 -8.32
CA PHE A 186 6.56 -10.72 -7.83
C PHE A 186 6.09 -11.26 -6.47
N SER A 187 5.80 -10.38 -5.52
CA SER A 187 5.28 -10.74 -4.20
C SER A 187 3.99 -11.56 -4.30
N PHE A 188 3.07 -11.19 -5.20
CA PHE A 188 1.82 -11.95 -5.41
C PHE A 188 2.06 -13.33 -6.02
N VAL A 189 2.93 -13.45 -7.02
CA VAL A 189 3.31 -14.76 -7.59
C VAL A 189 3.95 -15.64 -6.52
N LEU A 190 4.87 -15.07 -5.74
CA LEU A 190 5.48 -15.74 -4.59
C LEU A 190 4.42 -16.16 -3.57
N HIS A 191 3.43 -15.32 -3.28
CA HIS A 191 2.34 -15.64 -2.37
C HIS A 191 1.54 -16.86 -2.84
N VAL A 192 1.11 -16.87 -4.10
CA VAL A 192 0.35 -18.00 -4.66
C VAL A 192 1.16 -19.29 -4.58
N PHE A 193 2.45 -19.22 -4.93
CA PHE A 193 3.36 -20.36 -4.86
C PHE A 193 3.56 -20.87 -3.43
N LEU A 194 3.84 -20.00 -2.48
CA LEU A 194 4.04 -20.36 -1.07
C LEU A 194 2.75 -20.88 -0.43
N SER A 195 1.60 -20.26 -0.72
CA SER A 195 0.30 -20.73 -0.23
C SER A 195 -0.02 -22.13 -0.76
N TRP A 196 0.28 -22.40 -2.03
CA TRP A 196 0.15 -23.74 -2.59
C TRP A 196 1.07 -24.75 -1.86
N ILE A 197 2.35 -24.44 -1.66
CA ILE A 197 3.28 -25.34 -0.97
C ILE A 197 2.85 -25.55 0.48
N PHE A 198 2.71 -24.50 1.28
CA PHE A 198 2.49 -24.62 2.72
C PHE A 198 1.12 -25.21 3.05
N VAL A 199 0.07 -24.84 2.30
CA VAL A 199 -1.28 -25.31 2.59
C VAL A 199 -1.60 -26.61 1.85
N SER A 200 -1.29 -26.71 0.55
CA SER A 200 -1.73 -27.86 -0.25
C SER A 200 -0.78 -29.04 -0.19
N VAL A 201 0.54 -28.79 -0.17
CA VAL A 201 1.57 -29.85 -0.18
C VAL A 201 1.97 -30.24 1.24
N LEU A 202 2.39 -29.27 2.06
CA LEU A 202 2.90 -29.52 3.41
C LEU A 202 1.80 -29.65 4.47
N LYS A 203 0.57 -29.28 4.15
CA LYS A 203 -0.60 -29.37 5.05
C LYS A 203 -0.38 -28.66 6.39
N PHE A 204 0.27 -27.50 6.38
CA PHE A 204 0.45 -26.66 7.57
C PHE A 204 -0.80 -25.85 7.95
N GLU A 205 -1.94 -26.11 7.29
CA GLU A 205 -3.23 -25.50 7.60
C GLU A 205 -3.17 -23.96 7.72
N ILE A 206 -3.81 -23.38 8.74
CA ILE A 206 -3.91 -21.94 8.97
C ILE A 206 -2.53 -21.29 9.14
N PRO A 207 -1.61 -21.82 9.98
CA PRO A 207 -0.23 -21.33 10.03
C PRO A 207 0.43 -21.26 8.65
N GLY A 208 0.23 -22.27 7.79
CA GLY A 208 0.76 -22.29 6.43
C GLY A 208 0.29 -21.10 5.58
N ALA A 209 -1.01 -20.81 5.60
CA ALA A 209 -1.59 -19.67 4.88
C ALA A 209 -1.05 -18.33 5.41
N MET A 210 -0.97 -18.19 6.74
CA MET A 210 -0.52 -16.96 7.39
C MET A 210 0.98 -16.71 7.24
N VAL A 211 1.81 -17.76 7.25
CA VAL A 211 3.24 -17.66 6.94
C VAL A 211 3.45 -17.27 5.48
N ALA A 212 2.71 -17.88 4.54
CA ALA A 212 2.78 -17.50 3.13
C ALA A 212 2.44 -16.02 2.93
N LEU A 213 1.39 -15.50 3.58
CA LEU A 213 1.01 -14.08 3.57
C LEU A 213 2.14 -13.19 4.07
N ASN A 214 2.74 -13.53 5.22
CA ASN A 214 3.78 -12.71 5.82
C ASN A 214 5.07 -12.71 4.99
N ILE A 215 5.56 -13.88 4.56
CA ILE A 215 6.77 -13.99 3.73
C ILE A 215 6.60 -13.22 2.42
N SER A 216 5.48 -13.42 1.72
CA SER A 216 5.25 -12.74 0.45
C SER A 216 5.16 -11.23 0.63
N SER A 217 4.45 -10.75 1.64
CA SER A 217 4.29 -9.32 1.91
C SER A 217 5.63 -8.67 2.26
N TRP A 218 6.39 -9.27 3.17
CA TRP A 218 7.71 -8.76 3.55
C TRP A 218 8.73 -8.82 2.42
N SER A 219 8.63 -9.77 1.48
CA SER A 219 9.51 -9.79 0.29
C SER A 219 9.41 -8.51 -0.54
N MET A 220 8.21 -7.91 -0.62
CA MET A 220 8.01 -6.64 -1.31
C MET A 220 8.72 -5.50 -0.57
N VAL A 221 8.55 -5.41 0.75
CA VAL A 221 9.18 -4.38 1.58
C VAL A 221 10.70 -4.50 1.55
N ILE A 222 11.24 -5.72 1.65
CA ILE A 222 12.67 -5.98 1.54
C ILE A 222 13.19 -5.55 0.16
N GLY A 223 12.52 -5.94 -0.93
CA GLY A 223 12.90 -5.51 -2.27
C GLY A 223 12.88 -3.98 -2.44
N ALA A 224 11.91 -3.31 -1.82
CA ALA A 224 11.81 -1.86 -1.85
C ALA A 224 12.93 -1.20 -1.03
N PHE A 225 13.29 -1.74 0.14
CA PHE A 225 14.46 -1.29 0.91
C PHE A 225 15.76 -1.46 0.15
N VAL A 226 15.97 -2.63 -0.49
CA VAL A 226 17.14 -2.88 -1.33
C VAL A 226 17.23 -1.82 -2.43
N TYR A 227 16.11 -1.48 -3.07
CA TYR A 227 16.08 -0.46 -4.10
C TYR A 227 16.38 0.96 -3.56
N VAL A 228 15.82 1.34 -2.41
CA VAL A 228 16.07 2.66 -1.82
C VAL A 228 17.51 2.80 -1.32
N PHE A 229 18.03 1.79 -0.63
CA PHE A 229 19.36 1.83 0.00
C PHE A 229 20.49 1.45 -0.94
N GLY A 230 20.23 0.66 -1.99
CA GLY A 230 21.23 0.26 -2.97
C GLY A 230 21.59 1.33 -4.01
N GLY A 231 21.20 2.58 -3.79
CA GLY A 231 21.67 3.73 -4.58
C GLY A 231 20.81 4.12 -5.77
N TRP A 232 19.63 3.51 -5.97
CA TRP A 232 18.71 3.90 -7.07
C TRP A 232 17.90 5.18 -6.79
N CYS A 233 18.05 5.77 -5.60
CA CYS A 233 17.44 7.03 -5.16
C CYS A 233 18.47 8.05 -4.64
N PRO A 234 19.54 8.38 -5.39
CA PRO A 234 20.70 9.09 -4.83
C PRO A 234 20.44 10.56 -4.46
N GLN A 235 19.46 11.19 -5.12
CA GLN A 235 19.12 12.60 -4.86
C GLN A 235 18.19 12.77 -3.66
N THR A 236 17.41 11.74 -3.35
CA THR A 236 16.27 11.77 -2.42
C THR A 236 16.52 10.95 -1.17
N TRP A 237 17.42 9.96 -1.22
CA TRP A 237 17.89 9.20 -0.06
C TRP A 237 19.36 9.51 0.19
N ARG A 238 19.65 10.19 1.30
CA ARG A 238 21.03 10.53 1.73
C ARG A 238 21.44 9.80 3.01
N GLY A 239 20.71 8.75 3.37
CA GLY A 239 20.87 8.03 4.63
C GLY A 239 19.99 8.55 5.76
N PHE A 240 20.16 7.96 6.93
CA PHE A 240 19.43 8.32 8.14
C PHE A 240 19.83 9.70 8.65
N SER A 241 18.86 10.46 9.14
CA SER A 241 19.07 11.83 9.62
C SER A 241 18.35 12.05 10.95
N THR A 242 19.03 12.69 11.90
CA THR A 242 18.43 13.09 13.18
C THR A 242 17.33 14.14 13.02
N VAL A 243 17.33 14.87 11.90
CA VAL A 243 16.26 15.83 11.53
C VAL A 243 14.91 15.14 11.36
N ALA A 244 14.90 13.82 11.13
CA ALA A 244 13.66 13.05 11.09
C ALA A 244 12.94 13.01 12.46
N PHE A 245 13.63 13.28 13.57
CA PHE A 245 13.04 13.30 14.91
C PHE A 245 12.52 14.67 15.33
N THR A 246 12.76 15.72 14.53
CA THR A 246 12.25 17.07 14.83
C THR A 246 10.87 17.28 14.21
N ASP A 247 10.07 18.15 14.83
CA ASP A 247 8.78 18.63 14.30
C ASP A 247 7.77 17.53 13.97
N LEU A 248 7.77 16.44 14.76
CA LEU A 248 6.80 15.34 14.59
C LEU A 248 5.37 15.74 14.98
N LEU A 249 5.21 16.63 15.96
CA LEU A 249 3.89 17.00 16.49
C LEU A 249 3.01 17.74 15.46
N PRO A 250 3.53 18.70 14.66
CA PRO A 250 2.79 19.24 13.51
C PRO A 250 2.37 18.17 12.50
N VAL A 251 3.23 17.19 12.19
CA VAL A 251 2.92 16.10 11.27
C VAL A 251 1.79 15.23 11.83
N VAL A 252 1.83 14.90 13.11
CA VAL A 252 0.77 14.16 13.81
C VAL A 252 -0.55 14.95 13.81
N LYS A 253 -0.52 16.26 14.06
CA LYS A 253 -1.74 17.09 14.06
C LYS A 253 -2.39 17.15 12.68
N LEU A 254 -1.60 17.36 11.63
CA LEU A 254 -2.08 17.34 10.23
C LEU A 254 -2.65 15.96 9.89
N SER A 255 -1.93 14.91 10.26
CA SER A 255 -2.31 13.52 10.06
C SER A 255 -3.66 13.15 10.69
N ILE A 256 -3.91 13.59 11.94
CA ILE A 256 -5.20 13.38 12.60
C ILE A 256 -6.32 14.10 11.84
N SER A 257 -6.08 15.35 11.43
CA SER A 257 -7.06 16.11 10.64
C SER A 257 -7.39 15.42 9.32
N SER A 258 -6.37 14.93 8.60
CA SER A 258 -6.56 14.22 7.33
C SER A 258 -7.21 12.85 7.52
N GLY A 259 -6.89 12.14 8.61
CA GLY A 259 -7.53 10.88 8.98
C GLY A 259 -9.03 11.03 9.20
N VAL A 260 -9.48 12.10 9.87
CA VAL A 260 -10.91 12.41 10.03
C VAL A 260 -11.60 12.73 8.70
N MET A 261 -10.90 13.34 7.74
CA MET A 261 -11.47 13.67 6.42
C MET A 261 -11.62 12.48 5.48
N LEU A 262 -10.82 11.41 5.68
CA LEU A 262 -10.83 10.21 4.84
C LEU A 262 -11.84 9.16 5.30
N TRP A 263 -12.58 9.43 6.37
CA TRP A 263 -13.57 8.55 7.00
C TRP A 263 -14.99 9.08 6.85
#